data_AF-A0A0H5QQE4-F1
#
_entry.id   AF-A0A0H5QQE4-F1
#
_cell.length_a   1.000
_cell.length_b   1.000
_cell.length_c   1.000
_cell.angle_alpha   90.00
_cell.angle_beta   90.00
_cell.angle_gamma   90.00
#
_symmetry.space_group_name_H-M   'P 1'
#
loop_
_entity.id
_entity.type
_entity.pdbx_description
1 polymer ?
#
loop_
_entity_poly.entity_id
_entity_poly.type
_entity_poly.pdbx_seq_one_letter_code
_entity_poly.pdbx_strand_id
1 'polypeptide(L)' 'MLLYLVVKNHSFSDGNKRIAAMLFLWFLNNNGVLYAPDGHKRIADNTLVALTLMIAESRTEEKDMMVKVVVNLINQENM' A
#
# COMPACT_ATOMS: atom_id res chain seq x y z
N MET A 1 8.33 0.23 -0.38
CA MET A 1 9.00 0.04 -1.69
C MET A 1 8.14 -0.74 -2.68
N LEU A 2 7.57 -1.90 -2.30
CA LEU A 2 6.72 -2.74 -3.18
C LEU A 2 5.54 -1.98 -3.81
N LEU A 3 4.64 -1.40 -2.99
CA LEU A 3 3.45 -0.68 -3.48
C LEU A 3 3.83 0.52 -4.37
N TYR A 4 4.83 1.30 -3.97
CA TYR A 4 5.31 2.45 -4.74
C TYR A 4 5.81 2.06 -6.13
N LEU A 5 6.67 1.04 -6.21
CA LEU A 5 7.28 0.63 -7.48
C LEU A 5 6.26 0.04 -8.46
N VAL A 6 5.33 -0.80 -7.98
CA VAL A 6 4.33 -1.44 -8.86
C VAL A 6 3.35 -0.40 -9.43
N VAL A 7 2.99 0.63 -8.66
CA VAL A 7 2.11 1.71 -9.14
C VAL A 7 2.83 2.62 -10.14
N LYS A 8 4.05 3.09 -9.83
CA LYS A 8 4.77 4.10 -10.63
C LYS A 8 5.44 3.55 -11.89
N ASN A 9 5.97 2.33 -11.85
CA ASN A 9 6.78 1.82 -12.97
C ASN A 9 5.95 1.26 -14.13
N HIS A 10 4.62 1.31 -14.05
CA HIS A 10 3.72 0.73 -15.06
C HIS A 10 4.18 -0.67 -15.52
N SER A 11 4.55 -1.52 -14.56
CA SER A 11 5.19 -2.81 -14.84
C SER A 11 4.31 -3.80 -15.61
N PHE A 12 3.01 -3.53 -15.75
CA PHE A 12 2.04 -4.30 -16.50
C PHE A 12 1.42 -3.47 -17.62
N SER A 13 0.98 -4.13 -18.70
CA SER A 13 0.34 -3.49 -19.86
C SER A 13 -0.95 -2.74 -19.49
N ASP A 14 -1.69 -3.21 -18.49
CA ASP A 14 -2.84 -2.51 -17.88
C ASP A 14 -3.01 -2.98 -16.42
N GLY A 15 -3.81 -2.26 -15.64
CA GLY A 15 -4.26 -2.71 -14.32
C GLY A 15 -3.24 -2.52 -13.21
N ASN A 16 -2.13 -1.83 -13.45
CA ASN A 16 -1.05 -1.57 -12.47
C ASN A 16 -1.58 -1.15 -11.09
N LYS A 17 -2.57 -0.25 -11.02
CA LYS A 17 -3.17 0.20 -9.75
C LYS A 17 -3.88 -0.92 -8.99
N ARG A 18 -4.67 -1.76 -9.70
CA ARG A 18 -5.38 -2.91 -9.13
C ARG A 18 -4.41 -4.01 -8.70
N ILE A 19 -3.42 -4.30 -9.54
CA ILE A 19 -2.39 -5.31 -9.26
C ILE A 19 -1.53 -4.87 -8.07
N ALA A 20 -1.15 -3.59 -7.98
CA ALA A 20 -0.39 -3.06 -6.86
C ALA A 20 -1.17 -3.15 -5.53
N ALA A 21 -2.45 -2.77 -5.53
CA ALA A 21 -3.31 -2.89 -4.37
C ALA A 21 -3.45 -4.35 -3.91
N MET A 22 -3.65 -5.28 -4.84
CA MET A 22 -3.75 -6.71 -4.56
C MET A 22 -2.43 -7.29 -4.01
N LEU A 23 -1.30 -6.99 -4.65
CA LEU A 23 0.02 -7.43 -4.21
C LEU A 23 0.37 -6.89 -2.81
N PHE A 24 -0.05 -5.67 -2.52
CA PHE A 24 0.16 -5.07 -1.20
C PHE A 24 -0.69 -5.75 -0.12
N LEU A 25 -1.97 -6.02 -0.38
CA LEU A 25 -2.81 -6.80 0.53
C LEU A 25 -2.26 -8.21 0.76
N TRP A 26 -1.82 -8.88 -0.31
CA TRP A 26 -1.21 -10.20 -0.23
C TRP A 26 0.09 -10.20 0.59
N PHE A 27 0.94 -9.18 0.39
CA PHE A 27 2.15 -8.97 1.19
C PHE A 27 1.81 -8.82 2.68
N LEU A 28 0.83 -7.99 3.03
CA LEU A 28 0.42 -7.79 4.42
C LEU A 28 -0.16 -9.06 5.05
N ASN A 29 -0.95 -9.82 4.28
CA ASN A 29 -1.52 -11.08 4.72
C ASN A 29 -0.42 -12.10 5.05
N ASN A 30 0.54 -12.26 4.15
CA ASN A 30 1.64 -13.20 4.34
C ASN A 30 2.58 -12.86 5.49
N ASN A 31 2.66 -11.58 5.86
CA ASN A 31 3.43 -11.12 7.02
C ASN A 31 2.59 -11.08 8.31
N GLY A 32 1.31 -11.47 8.28
CA GLY A 32 0.42 -11.44 9.46
C GLY A 32 0.08 -10.02 9.94
N VAL A 33 0.21 -9.01 9.07
CA VAL A 33 -0.03 -7.59 9.39
C VAL A 33 -1.39 -7.11 8.88
N LEU A 34 -2.05 -7.87 8.00
CA LEU A 34 -3.33 -7.45 7.41
C LEU A 34 -4.49 -7.40 8.41
N TYR A 35 -4.49 -8.31 9.38
CA TYR A 35 -5.54 -8.44 10.38
C TYR A 35 -4.98 -8.19 11.78
N ALA A 36 -5.78 -7.56 12.63
CA ALA A 36 -5.49 -7.43 14.05
C ALA A 36 -5.79 -8.75 14.80
N PRO A 37 -5.32 -8.91 16.04
CA PRO A 37 -5.52 -10.15 16.82
C PRO A 37 -6.99 -10.53 17.04
N ASP A 38 -7.89 -9.55 17.00
CA ASP A 38 -9.35 -9.71 17.09
C ASP A 38 -10.03 -9.96 15.73
N GLY A 39 -9.25 -10.08 14.65
CA GLY A 39 -9.71 -10.47 13.32
C GLY A 39 -10.22 -9.31 12.45
N HIS A 40 -10.24 -8.06 12.93
CA HIS A 40 -10.59 -6.94 12.05
C HIS A 40 -9.44 -6.59 11.10
N LYS A 41 -9.79 -6.10 9.91
CA LYS A 41 -8.80 -5.69 8.91
C LYS A 41 -8.16 -4.37 9.35
N ARG A 42 -6.83 -4.35 9.46
CA ARG A 42 -6.06 -3.17 9.90
C ARG A 42 -6.06 -2.02 8.88
N ILE A 43 -6.30 -2.33 7.61
CA ILE A 43 -6.39 -1.34 6.54
C ILE A 43 -7.78 -1.40 5.93
N ALA A 44 -8.54 -0.33 6.12
CA ALA A 44 -9.82 -0.14 5.46
C ALA A 44 -9.66 0.01 3.93
N ASP A 45 -10.63 -0.46 3.17
CA ASP A 45 -10.55 -0.49 1.70
C ASP A 45 -10.40 0.90 1.08
N ASN A 46 -11.09 1.89 1.66
CA ASN A 46 -10.97 3.31 1.27
C ASN A 46 -9.56 3.87 1.50
N THR A 47 -8.90 3.50 2.60
CA THR A 47 -7.50 3.88 2.90
C THR A 47 -6.55 3.31 1.85
N LEU A 48 -6.74 2.04 1.46
CA LEU A 48 -5.93 1.41 0.42
C LEU A 48 -6.10 2.10 -0.94
N VAL A 49 -7.34 2.44 -1.30
CA VAL A 49 -7.64 3.17 -2.55
C VAL A 49 -6.97 4.55 -2.52
N ALA A 50 -7.12 5.29 -1.43
CA ALA A 50 -6.51 6.61 -1.27
C ALA A 50 -4.97 6.54 -1.38
N LEU A 51 -4.33 5.59 -0.72
CA LEU A 51 -2.87 5.37 -0.83
C LEU A 51 -2.42 5.09 -2.25
N THR A 52 -3.14 4.20 -2.95
CA THR A 52 -2.81 3.81 -4.32
C THR A 52 -2.91 5.02 -5.26
N LEU A 53 -3.90 5.89 -5.07
CA LEU A 53 -4.04 7.14 -5.82
C LEU A 53 -2.97 8.16 -5.45
N MET A 54 -2.69 8.38 -4.17
CA MET A 54 -1.63 9.29 -3.73
C MET A 54 -0.27 8.89 -4.31
N ILE A 55 0.06 7.60 -4.32
CA ILE A 55 1.28 7.08 -4.94
C ILE A 55 1.26 7.29 -6.45
N ALA A 56 0.13 7.05 -7.12
CA ALA A 56 0.00 7.24 -8.56
C ALA A 56 0.19 8.70 -8.99
N GLU A 57 -0.34 9.65 -8.20
CA GLU A 57 -0.25 11.09 -8.45
C GLU A 57 1.07 11.72 -7.93
N SER A 58 1.79 11.02 -7.04
CA SER A 58 3.01 11.56 -6.43
C SER A 58 4.13 11.81 -7.44
N ARG A 59 4.89 12.87 -7.21
CA ARG A 59 6.13 13.13 -7.94
C ARG A 59 7.23 12.20 -7.47
N THR A 60 8.22 11.95 -8.32
CA THR A 60 9.27 10.97 -8.02
C THR A 60 10.12 11.37 -6.81
N GLU A 61 10.23 12.68 -6.55
CA GLU A 61 10.93 13.26 -5.40
C GLU A 61 10.18 13.02 -4.07
N GLU A 62 8.87 12.75 -4.13
CA GLU A 62 8.02 12.51 -2.96
C GLU A 62 8.04 11.03 -2.52
N LYS A 63 8.80 10.18 -3.22
CA LYS A 63 8.90 8.74 -2.97
C LYS A 63 9.12 8.41 -1.50
N ASP A 64 10.09 9.06 -0.87
CA ASP A 64 10.47 8.73 0.51
C ASP A 64 9.39 9.15 1.51
N MET A 65 8.68 10.24 1.22
CA MET A 65 7.50 10.65 2.00
C MET A 65 6.39 9.61 1.85
N MET A 66 6.06 9.19 0.63
CA MET A 66 5.03 8.19 0.37
C MET A 66 5.34 6.85 1.03
N VAL A 67 6.62 6.44 1.04
CA VAL A 67 7.07 5.24 1.75
C VAL A 67 6.84 5.38 3.25
N LYS A 68 7.18 6.53 3.85
CA LYS A 68 6.94 6.78 5.29
C LYS A 68 5.45 6.73 5.64
N VAL A 69 4.57 7.29 4.80
CA VAL A 69 3.11 7.23 5.01
C VAL A 69 2.65 5.77 5.01
N VAL A 70 3.07 4.98 4.02
CA VAL A 70 2.72 3.55 3.95
C VAL A 70 3.24 2.78 5.16
N VAL A 71 4.49 3.04 5.58
CA VAL A 71 5.09 2.39 6.76
C VAL A 71 4.33 2.77 8.04
N ASN A 72 4.01 4.05 8.23
CA ASN A 72 3.27 4.50 9.42
C ASN A 72 1.89 3.86 9.51
N LEU A 73 1.21 3.63 8.38
CA LEU A 73 -0.11 3.00 8.34
C LEU A 73 -0.09 1.50 8.63
N ILE A 74 1.03 0.82 8.43
CA ILE A 74 1.17 -0.62 8.72
C ILE A 74 1.89 -0.89 10.05
N ASN A 75 2.52 0.15 10.62
CA ASN A 75 3.27 0.02 11.85
C ASN A 75 2.30 -0.22 13.02
N GLN A 76 2.63 -1.21 13.84
CA GLN A 76 1.75 -1.72 14.89
C GLN A 76 1.60 -0.74 16.06
N GLU A 77 2.48 0.24 16.20
CA GLU A 77 2.45 1.22 17.30
C GLU A 77 1.48 2.40 17.08
N ASN A 78 0.90 2.54 15.89
CA ASN A 78 -0.05 3.60 15.56
C ASN A 78 -1.53 3.12 15.54
N MET A 79 -1.80 1.85 15.89
CA MET A 79 -3.12 1.22 15.85
C MET A 79 -3.54 0.64 17.19
#